data_AF-A0A2D4LUQ4-F1
#
_entry.id   AF-A0A2D4LUQ4-F1
#
_cell.length_a   1.000
_cell.length_b   1.000
_cell.length_c   1.000
_cell.angle_alpha   90.00
_cell.angle_beta   90.00
_cell.angle_gamma   90.00
#
_symmetry.space_group_name_H-M   'P 1'
#
loop_
_entity.id
_entity.type
_entity.pdbx_description
1 polymer ?
#
loop_
_entity_poly.entity_id
_entity_poly.type
_entity_poly.pdbx_seq_one_letter_code
_entity_poly.pdbx_strand_id
1 'polypeptide(L)'
;VNKFLAFEGPVLLDMRIKHLMKTKQLSQATTLANLCSDHPEISSRGNFKQTYLVCLCSGSPNEKLMQEITDIDCKDALEMICNLESEGDEKSALILCAAFLSRQLQQGEMYCAW
;
A
#
# COMPACT_ATOMS: atom_id res chain seq x y z
N VAL A 1 13.32 13.09 10.86
CA VAL A 1 12.92 11.99 9.95
C VAL A 1 12.63 12.51 8.55
N ASN A 2 11.70 13.45 8.37
CA ASN A 2 11.32 14.00 7.05
C ASN A 2 12.48 14.48 6.17
N LYS A 3 13.42 15.27 6.72
CA LYS A 3 14.62 15.73 5.97
C LYS A 3 15.50 14.56 5.46
N PHE A 4 15.55 13.45 6.18
CA PHE A 4 16.33 12.28 5.79
C PHE A 4 15.63 11.50 4.68
N LEU A 5 14.30 11.35 4.76
CA LEU A 5 13.52 10.72 3.69
C LEU A 5 13.67 11.51 2.38
N ALA A 6 13.58 12.84 2.45
CA ALA A 6 13.73 13.71 1.27
C ALA A 6 15.15 13.62 0.66
N PHE A 7 16.17 13.49 1.51
CA PHE A 7 17.56 13.31 1.06
C PHE A 7 17.81 11.94 0.43
N GLU A 8 17.28 10.86 0.99
CA GLU A 8 17.41 9.50 0.44
C GLU A 8 16.68 9.38 -0.91
N GLY A 9 15.51 10.03 -1.04
CA GLY A 9 14.76 10.11 -2.27
C GLY A 9 13.90 8.86 -2.55
N PRO A 10 12.87 9.00 -3.40
CA PRO A 10 11.80 8.01 -3.53
C PRO A 10 12.28 6.64 -4.04
N VAL A 11 13.22 6.63 -4.98
CA VAL A 11 13.72 5.38 -5.58
C VAL A 11 14.48 4.53 -4.56
N LEU A 12 15.38 5.14 -3.79
CA LEU A 12 16.17 4.41 -2.78
C LEU A 12 15.29 3.95 -1.62
N LEU A 13 14.33 4.78 -1.21
CA LEU A 13 13.34 4.41 -0.20
C LEU A 13 12.49 3.21 -0.63
N ASP A 14 11.99 3.18 -1.87
CA ASP A 14 11.24 2.03 -2.40
C ASP A 14 12.09 0.76 -2.45
N MET A 15 13.33 0.86 -2.93
CA MET A 15 14.29 -0.25 -2.92
C MET A 15 14.54 -0.78 -1.50
N ARG A 16 14.68 0.11 -0.52
CA ARG A 16 14.89 -0.24 0.88
C ARG A 16 13.67 -0.95 1.47
N ILE A 17 12.45 -0.47 1.21
CA ILE A 17 11.23 -1.12 1.67
C ILE A 17 11.13 -2.54 1.07
N LYS A 18 11.33 -2.67 -0.25
CA LYS A 18 11.35 -3.97 -0.95
C LYS A 18 12.42 -4.90 -0.39
N HIS A 19 13.59 -4.38 -0.04
CA HIS A 19 14.64 -5.16 0.60
C HIS A 19 14.22 -5.66 1.99
N LEU A 20 13.68 -4.79 2.85
CA LEU A 20 13.19 -5.15 4.19
C LEU A 20 12.09 -6.22 4.14
N MET A 21 11.20 -6.16 3.14
CA MET A 21 10.20 -7.20 2.91
C MET A 21 10.85 -8.54 2.56
N LYS A 22 11.81 -8.55 1.63
CA LYS A 22 12.54 -9.76 1.21
C LYS A 22 13.36 -10.38 2.36
N THR A 23 13.89 -9.57 3.26
CA THR A 23 14.63 -10.03 4.45
C THR A 23 13.73 -10.34 5.65
N LYS A 24 12.40 -10.38 5.46
CA LYS A 24 11.38 -10.68 6.49
C LYS A 24 11.34 -9.68 7.65
N GLN A 25 11.83 -8.46 7.45
CA GLN A 25 11.75 -7.36 8.42
C GLN A 25 10.46 -6.54 8.22
N LEU A 26 9.31 -7.23 8.20
CA LEU A 26 8.02 -6.64 7.82
C LEU A 26 7.63 -5.43 8.68
N SER A 27 7.82 -5.48 10.00
CA SER A 27 7.52 -4.33 10.88
C SER A 27 8.28 -3.05 10.47
N GLN A 28 9.55 -3.19 10.08
CA GLN A 28 10.35 -2.06 9.62
C GLN A 28 9.91 -1.58 8.24
N ALA A 29 9.62 -2.51 7.32
CA ALA A 29 9.09 -2.20 6.00
C ALA A 29 7.77 -1.42 6.08
N THR A 30 6.81 -1.92 6.88
CA THR A 30 5.51 -1.29 7.13
C THR A 30 5.67 0.11 7.72
N THR A 31 6.55 0.28 8.71
CA THR A 31 6.77 1.59 9.35
C THR A 31 7.38 2.58 8.37
N LEU A 32 8.37 2.15 7.58
CA LEU A 32 9.01 3.02 6.59
C LEU A 32 8.04 3.40 5.46
N ALA A 33 7.27 2.44 4.94
CA ALA A 33 6.28 2.69 3.90
C ALA A 33 5.20 3.68 4.37
N ASN A 34 4.71 3.55 5.62
CA ASN A 34 3.77 4.50 6.20
C ASN A 34 4.35 5.91 6.32
N LEU A 35 5.58 6.04 6.81
CA LEU A 35 6.25 7.34 6.91
C LEU A 35 6.45 7.99 5.54
N CYS A 36 6.72 7.20 4.49
CA CYS A 36 6.83 7.70 3.13
C CYS A 36 5.47 8.09 2.52
N SER A 37 4.39 7.35 2.81
CA SER A 37 3.03 7.69 2.34
C SER A 37 2.51 8.98 2.96
N ASP A 38 2.89 9.27 4.21
CA ASP A 38 2.47 10.46 4.94
C ASP A 38 3.36 11.69 4.63
N HIS A 39 4.45 11.52 3.89
CA HIS A 39 5.42 12.58 3.64
C HIS A 39 5.00 13.45 2.43
N PRO A 40 4.75 14.77 2.60
CA PRO A 40 4.13 15.61 1.59
C PRO A 40 4.90 15.73 0.27
N GLU A 41 6.24 15.65 0.31
CA GLU A 41 7.08 15.79 -0.89
C GLU A 41 7.39 14.46 -1.59
N ILE A 42 7.26 13.32 -0.89
CA ILE A 42 7.75 12.01 -1.35
C ILE A 42 6.58 11.11 -1.72
N SER A 43 5.45 11.23 -1.02
CA SER A 43 4.25 10.45 -1.26
C SER A 43 3.74 10.60 -2.70
N SER A 44 3.91 11.79 -3.31
CA SER A 44 3.52 12.05 -4.69
C SER A 44 4.55 11.60 -5.74
N ARG A 45 5.72 11.11 -5.31
CA ARG A 45 6.85 10.74 -6.19
C ARG A 45 7.09 9.22 -6.24
N GLY A 46 6.21 8.43 -5.64
CA GLY A 46 6.28 6.97 -5.67
C GLY A 46 5.00 6.36 -5.11
N ASN A 47 4.79 5.07 -5.37
CA ASN A 47 3.56 4.35 -4.98
C ASN A 47 3.57 3.95 -3.49
N PHE A 48 3.99 4.84 -2.59
CA PHE A 48 4.23 4.51 -1.18
C PHE A 48 2.97 4.08 -0.44
N LYS A 49 1.79 4.62 -0.81
CA LYS A 49 0.51 4.14 -0.25
C LYS A 49 0.25 2.68 -0.66
N GLN A 50 0.41 2.34 -1.94
CA GLN A 50 0.32 0.94 -2.41
C GLN A 50 1.34 0.05 -1.69
N THR A 51 2.61 0.47 -1.63
CA THR A 51 3.68 -0.28 -0.94
C THR A 51 3.36 -0.50 0.55
N TYR A 52 2.76 0.49 1.22
CA TYR A 52 2.33 0.36 2.60
C TYR A 52 1.20 -0.68 2.76
N LEU A 53 0.20 -0.66 1.88
CA LEU A 53 -0.87 -1.66 1.88
C LEU A 53 -0.34 -3.07 1.63
N VAL A 54 0.61 -3.24 0.70
CA VAL A 54 1.28 -4.52 0.45
C VAL A 54 2.03 -5.02 1.71
N CYS A 55 2.68 -4.11 2.44
CA CYS A 55 3.31 -4.46 3.72
C CYS A 55 2.28 -4.95 4.74
N LEU A 56 1.10 -4.33 4.80
CA LEU A 56 -0.01 -4.77 5.67
C LEU A 56 -0.56 -6.14 5.24
N CYS A 57 -0.74 -6.38 3.94
CA CYS A 57 -1.16 -7.69 3.41
C CYS A 57 -0.19 -8.81 3.81
N SER A 58 1.12 -8.50 3.84
CA SER A 58 2.18 -9.46 4.21
C SER A 58 2.21 -9.79 5.70
N GLY A 59 1.76 -8.87 6.56
CA GLY A 59 1.78 -9.01 8.03
C GLY A 59 0.58 -9.74 8.64
N SER A 60 -0.29 -10.34 7.80
CA SER A 60 -1.70 -10.72 8.03
C SER A 60 -2.67 -9.54 7.85
N PRO A 61 -3.72 -9.69 7.00
CA PRO A 61 -4.73 -8.65 6.82
C PRO A 61 -5.51 -8.46 8.12
N ASN A 62 -5.21 -7.37 8.82
CA ASN A 62 -5.76 -7.01 10.12
C ASN A 62 -6.66 -5.78 10.00
N GLU A 63 -7.36 -5.43 11.09
CA GLU A 63 -8.18 -4.22 11.23
C GLU A 63 -7.49 -2.95 10.66
N LYS A 64 -6.17 -2.86 10.81
CA LYS A 64 -5.38 -1.76 10.27
C LYS A 64 -5.47 -1.64 8.74
N LEU A 65 -5.47 -2.75 7.99
CA LEU A 65 -5.66 -2.72 6.54
C LEU A 65 -7.03 -2.15 6.19
N MET A 66 -8.08 -2.61 6.88
CA MET A 66 -9.46 -2.13 6.66
C MET A 66 -9.60 -0.62 6.95
N GLN A 67 -8.95 -0.13 8.00
CA GLN A 67 -8.90 1.31 8.31
C GLN A 67 -8.22 2.09 7.17
N GLU A 68 -7.06 1.63 6.71
CA GLU A 68 -6.26 2.35 5.71
C GLU A 68 -6.89 2.38 4.32
N ILE A 69 -7.69 1.37 3.95
CA ILE A 69 -8.42 1.36 2.69
C ILE A 69 -9.71 2.18 2.74
N THR A 70 -10.16 2.63 3.91
CA THR A 70 -11.43 3.37 4.03
C THR A 70 -11.40 4.68 3.26
N ASP A 71 -10.25 5.35 3.25
CA ASP A 71 -10.08 6.68 2.63
C ASP A 71 -9.56 6.62 1.19
N ILE A 72 -9.50 5.44 0.56
CA ILE A 72 -8.97 5.26 -0.80
C ILE A 72 -10.12 5.25 -1.81
N ASP A 73 -10.05 6.09 -2.83
CA ASP A 73 -11.03 6.10 -3.92
C ASP A 73 -11.04 4.78 -4.69
N CYS A 74 -12.21 4.34 -5.16
CA CYS A 74 -12.35 3.07 -5.88
C CYS A 74 -11.49 3.01 -7.16
N LYS A 75 -11.26 4.14 -7.84
CA LYS A 75 -10.41 4.19 -9.03
C LYS A 75 -8.94 3.95 -8.66
N ASP A 76 -8.47 4.59 -7.60
CA ASP A 76 -7.10 4.42 -7.10
C ASP A 76 -6.89 2.98 -6.60
N ALA A 77 -7.91 2.41 -5.94
CA ALA A 77 -7.90 1.00 -5.53
C ALA A 77 -7.74 0.05 -6.73
N LEU A 78 -8.51 0.27 -7.80
CA LEU A 78 -8.42 -0.52 -9.03
C LEU A 78 -7.03 -0.40 -9.67
N GLU A 79 -6.49 0.82 -9.77
CA GLU A 79 -5.15 1.05 -10.29
C GLU A 79 -4.09 0.30 -9.47
N MET A 80 -4.16 0.36 -8.14
CA MET A 80 -3.24 -0.37 -7.27
C MET A 80 -3.31 -1.89 -7.48
N ILE A 81 -4.51 -2.45 -7.61
CA ILE A 81 -4.70 -3.89 -7.85
C ILE A 81 -4.13 -4.31 -9.20
N CYS A 82 -4.43 -3.56 -10.27
CA CYS A 82 -3.90 -3.82 -11.61
C CYS A 82 -2.38 -3.69 -11.66
N ASN A 83 -1.80 -2.70 -10.95
CA ASN A 83 -0.35 -2.57 -10.82
C ASN A 83 0.26 -3.83 -10.22
N LEU A 84 -0.29 -4.33 -9.10
CA LEU A 84 0.22 -5.53 -8.43
C LEU A 84 0.09 -6.78 -9.30
N GLU A 85 -1.02 -6.93 -10.02
CA GLU A 85 -1.20 -8.02 -10.98
C GLU A 85 -0.15 -7.95 -12.09
N SER A 86 0.11 -6.76 -12.65
CA SER A 86 1.13 -6.56 -13.68
C SER A 86 2.57 -6.81 -13.18
N GLU A 87 2.83 -6.55 -11.90
CA GLU A 87 4.09 -6.84 -11.22
C GLU A 87 4.24 -8.32 -10.82
N GLY A 88 3.18 -9.12 -10.97
CA GLY A 88 3.15 -10.54 -10.59
C GLY A 88 2.95 -10.80 -9.10
N ASP A 89 2.59 -9.79 -8.30
CA ASP A 89 2.22 -9.95 -6.88
C ASP A 89 0.74 -10.31 -6.73
N GLU A 90 0.37 -11.47 -7.29
CA GLU A 90 -1.00 -11.99 -7.31
C GLU A 90 -1.59 -12.13 -5.90
N LYS A 91 -0.75 -12.47 -4.91
CA LYS A 91 -1.19 -12.65 -3.53
C LYS A 91 -1.64 -11.33 -2.91
N SER A 92 -0.85 -10.27 -3.05
CA SER A 92 -1.23 -8.95 -2.53
C SER A 92 -2.41 -8.38 -3.30
N ALA A 93 -2.45 -8.57 -4.63
CA ALA A 93 -3.58 -8.16 -5.47
C ALA A 93 -4.90 -8.80 -5.00
N LEU A 94 -4.89 -10.12 -4.76
CA LEU A 94 -6.07 -10.85 -4.28
C LEU A 94 -6.53 -10.37 -2.88
N ILE A 95 -5.59 -10.16 -1.95
CA ILE A 95 -5.93 -9.68 -0.60
C ILE A 95 -6.55 -8.27 -0.67
N LEU A 96 -5.98 -7.37 -1.47
CA LEU A 96 -6.54 -6.03 -1.63
C LEU A 96 -7.90 -6.06 -2.32
N CYS A 97 -8.06 -6.85 -3.38
CA CYS A 97 -9.35 -7.04 -4.04
C CYS A 97 -10.43 -7.50 -3.04
N ALA A 98 -10.14 -8.52 -2.22
CA ALA A 98 -11.07 -9.00 -1.20
C ALA A 98 -11.39 -7.93 -0.14
N ALA A 99 -10.38 -7.15 0.28
CA ALA A 99 -10.55 -6.10 1.29
C ALA A 99 -11.40 -4.94 0.75
N PHE A 100 -11.14 -4.46 -0.46
CA PHE A 100 -11.91 -3.40 -1.10
C PHE A 100 -13.35 -3.83 -1.42
N LEU A 101 -13.55 -5.06 -1.90
CA LEU A 101 -14.89 -5.61 -2.12
C LEU A 101 -15.67 -5.69 -0.80
N SER A 102 -15.02 -6.14 0.28
CA SER A 102 -15.64 -6.18 1.61
C SER A 102 -16.05 -4.78 2.09
N ARG A 103 -15.21 -3.76 1.85
CA ARG A 103 -15.52 -2.36 2.15
C ARG A 103 -16.73 -1.87 1.36
N GLN A 104 -16.75 -2.08 0.04
CA GLN A 104 -17.84 -1.66 -0.84
C GLN A 104 -19.18 -2.27 -0.42
N LEU A 105 -19.20 -3.57 -0.10
CA LEU A 105 -20.40 -4.27 0.39
C LEU A 105 -20.89 -3.71 1.74
N GLN A 106 -19.97 -3.38 2.65
CA GLN A 106 -20.33 -2.81 3.96
C GLN A 106 -20.87 -1.38 3.86
N GLN A 107 -20.36 -0.58 2.92
CA GLN A 107 -20.75 0.82 2.74
C GLN A 107 -21.91 1.00 1.76
N GLY A 108 -22.28 -0.04 1.00
CA GLY A 108 -23.30 0.04 -0.05
C GLY A 108 -22.84 0.83 -1.28
N GLU A 109 -21.52 0.92 -1.51
CA GLU A 109 -20.94 1.64 -2.64
C GLU A 109 -21.00 0.76 -3.90
N MET A 110 -21.64 1.28 -4.97
CA MET A 110 -21.69 0.62 -6.28
C MET A 110 -20.77 1.29 -7.33
N TYR A 111 -20.16 2.44 -7.00
CA TYR A 111 -19.30 3.17 -7.93
C TYR A 111 -17.97 2.43 -8.12
N CYS A 112 -17.62 2.11 -9.37
CA CYS A 112 -16.48 1.25 -9.71
C CYS A 112 -16.51 -0.11 -8.98
N ALA A 113 -17.70 -0.60 -8.64
CA ALA A 113 -17.89 -2.00 -8.28
C ALA A 113 -17.61 -2.86 -9.53
N TRP A 114 -16.88 -3.95 -9.33
CA TRP A 114 -16.57 -4.92 -10.37
C TRP A 114 -17.81 -5.68 -10.84
#